data_AF-A0A957GAI6-F1
#
_entry.id   AF-A0A957GAI6-F1
#
_cell.length_a   1.000
_cell.length_b   1.000
_cell.length_c   1.000
_cell.angle_alpha   90.00
_cell.angle_beta   90.00
_cell.angle_gamma   90.00
#
_symmetry.space_group_name_H-M   'P 1'
#
loop_
_entity.id
_entity.type
_entity.pdbx_description
1 polymer ?
#
loop_
_entity_poly.entity_id
_entity_poly.type
_entity_poly.pdbx_seq_one_letter_code
_entity_poly.pdbx_strand_id
1 'polypeptide(L)'
;AATLAVSRFTLPVYEIYKVGQDLHWQFGLDLLGAYGLPLVIIPHWNNQDGGEALDTSRCFMGRARFAQLLALLPAGNTVLGLDEHTALVIDLAAGTGRVMGRGRVVLLRGTTRQEFAAGQTFPLTLLGPFALPPDPAGGIPAGVWQSMINAQQAAQAATPPQPPDSVLALMADRSTARQQKEWATADRLRDQIATLGWQVLDTPDGPQLLPLEES
;
A
#
# COMPACT_ATOMS: atom_id res chain seq x y z
N ALA A 1 7.65 -3.26 -8.32
CA ALA A 1 8.49 -2.05 -8.46
C ALA A 1 8.26 -1.06 -7.31
N ALA A 2 7.05 -0.50 -7.15
CA ALA A 2 6.79 0.53 -6.12
C ALA A 2 7.13 0.11 -4.67
N THR A 3 6.74 -1.10 -4.24
CA THR A 3 7.03 -1.61 -2.89
C THR A 3 8.52 -1.76 -2.59
N LEU A 4 9.33 -2.06 -3.63
CA LEU A 4 10.77 -2.21 -3.48
C LEU A 4 11.45 -0.85 -3.26
N ALA A 5 10.98 0.20 -3.95
CA ALA A 5 11.54 1.55 -3.88
C ALA A 5 11.39 2.21 -2.49
N VAL A 6 10.39 1.82 -1.71
CA VAL A 6 10.19 2.32 -0.32
C VAL A 6 11.34 1.91 0.61
N SER A 7 12.01 0.81 0.29
CA SER A 7 13.08 0.23 1.10
C SER A 7 14.29 1.14 1.23
N ARG A 8 15.10 0.93 2.27
CA ARG A 8 16.45 1.49 2.39
C ARG A 8 17.39 0.93 1.32
N PHE A 9 17.32 -0.39 1.14
CA PHE A 9 17.99 -1.11 0.07
C PHE A 9 16.93 -1.86 -0.75
N THR A 10 16.97 -1.69 -2.06
CA THR A 10 16.07 -2.32 -3.01
C THR A 10 16.75 -3.50 -3.70
N LEU A 11 15.97 -4.55 -3.98
CA LEU A 11 16.39 -5.71 -4.78
C LEU A 11 16.20 -5.36 -6.27
N PRO A 12 17.28 -5.25 -7.07
CA PRO A 12 17.19 -5.02 -8.51
C PRO A 12 16.90 -6.34 -9.24
N VAL A 13 15.69 -6.87 -9.03
CA VAL A 13 15.29 -8.21 -9.50
C VAL A 13 15.40 -8.33 -11.02
N TYR A 14 15.06 -7.30 -11.79
CA TYR A 14 15.10 -7.38 -13.25
C TYR A 14 16.54 -7.48 -13.74
N GLU A 15 17.43 -6.65 -13.22
CA GLU A 15 18.84 -6.61 -13.56
C GLU A 15 19.53 -7.93 -13.19
N ILE A 16 19.22 -8.48 -12.02
CA ILE A 16 19.80 -9.73 -11.54
C ILE A 16 19.20 -10.96 -12.26
N TYR A 17 17.89 -10.97 -12.51
CA TYR A 17 17.17 -12.14 -13.02
C TYR A 17 17.09 -12.18 -14.55
N LYS A 18 16.84 -11.04 -15.20
CA LYS A 18 16.66 -10.95 -16.67
C LYS A 18 17.94 -10.54 -17.38
N VAL A 19 18.70 -9.60 -16.83
CA VAL A 19 19.94 -9.10 -17.45
C VAL A 19 21.15 -9.95 -17.05
N GLY A 20 21.10 -10.62 -15.89
CA GLY A 20 22.15 -11.53 -15.41
C GLY A 20 23.29 -10.82 -14.68
N GLN A 21 23.03 -9.65 -14.08
CA GLN A 21 24.01 -8.97 -13.24
C GLN A 21 24.34 -9.77 -11.96
N ASP A 22 25.53 -9.51 -11.41
CA ASP A 22 25.94 -10.04 -10.11
C ASP A 22 25.00 -9.61 -8.97
N LEU A 23 25.01 -10.37 -7.88
CA LEU A 23 24.19 -10.06 -6.71
C LEU A 23 24.64 -8.77 -6.05
N HIS A 24 23.73 -7.81 -5.96
CA HIS A 24 23.97 -6.54 -5.29
C HIS A 24 22.66 -5.94 -4.79
N TRP A 25 22.78 -5.05 -3.81
CA TRP A 25 21.70 -4.19 -3.37
C TRP A 25 21.84 -2.81 -4.02
N GLN A 26 20.72 -2.18 -4.35
CA GLN A 26 20.69 -0.77 -4.74
C GLN A 26 20.11 0.07 -3.62
N PHE A 27 20.44 1.36 -3.57
CA PHE A 27 19.78 2.27 -2.63
C PHE A 27 18.33 2.48 -3.05
N GLY A 28 17.42 2.38 -2.09
CA GLY A 28 16.04 2.80 -2.25
C GLY A 28 15.80 4.18 -1.64
N LEU A 29 14.53 4.55 -1.49
CA LEU A 29 14.11 5.85 -0.98
C LEU A 29 14.21 5.98 0.54
N ASP A 30 14.34 4.86 1.26
CA ASP A 30 14.44 4.81 2.73
C ASP A 30 13.32 5.60 3.44
N LEU A 31 12.07 5.50 2.95
CA LEU A 31 10.97 6.35 3.42
C LEU A 31 10.65 6.16 4.91
N LEU A 32 10.95 4.98 5.46
CA LEU A 32 10.70 4.66 6.86
C LEU A 32 11.96 4.85 7.74
N GLY A 33 13.10 5.22 7.15
CA GLY A 33 14.33 5.53 7.87
C GLY A 33 14.18 6.68 8.86
N ALA A 34 13.39 7.70 8.51
CA ALA A 34 13.07 8.84 9.39
C ALA A 34 12.37 8.43 10.71
N TYR A 35 11.73 7.26 10.73
CA TYR A 35 11.07 6.69 11.91
C TYR A 35 11.93 5.65 12.63
N GLY A 36 13.22 5.55 12.28
CA GLY A 36 14.14 4.55 12.83
C GLY A 36 13.93 3.14 12.28
N LEU A 37 13.28 2.98 11.13
CA LEU A 37 12.96 1.67 10.53
C LEU A 37 13.80 1.41 9.26
N PRO A 38 14.98 0.77 9.36
CA PRO A 38 15.84 0.46 8.21
C PRO A 38 15.33 -0.78 7.47
N LEU A 39 14.28 -0.61 6.68
CA LEU A 39 13.57 -1.73 6.05
C LEU A 39 14.10 -2.11 4.67
N VAL A 40 14.12 -3.40 4.41
CA VAL A 40 14.29 -4.02 3.09
C VAL A 40 13.06 -4.84 2.80
N ILE A 41 12.18 -4.36 1.92
CA ILE A 41 10.89 -4.99 1.66
C ILE A 41 11.02 -5.94 0.47
N ILE A 42 10.64 -7.20 0.65
CA ILE A 42 10.71 -8.24 -0.39
C ILE A 42 9.29 -8.75 -0.68
N PRO A 43 8.66 -8.31 -1.78
CA PRO A 43 7.34 -8.80 -2.18
C PRO A 43 7.44 -10.22 -2.75
N HIS A 44 6.29 -10.84 -3.04
CA HIS A 44 6.25 -12.18 -3.65
C HIS A 44 7.08 -13.19 -2.85
N TRP A 45 7.03 -13.07 -1.52
CA TRP A 45 7.88 -13.84 -0.62
C TRP A 45 7.65 -15.34 -0.84
N ASN A 46 6.39 -15.77 -0.91
CA ASN A 46 6.00 -17.16 -1.12
C ASN A 46 5.66 -17.52 -2.58
N ASN A 47 6.07 -16.72 -3.58
CA ASN A 47 5.75 -17.01 -4.98
C ASN A 47 6.18 -18.45 -5.39
N GLN A 48 5.35 -19.07 -6.22
CA GLN A 48 5.50 -20.44 -6.74
C GLN A 48 5.30 -20.52 -8.26
N ASP A 49 5.36 -19.40 -9.01
CA ASP A 49 5.22 -19.39 -10.47
C ASP A 49 6.13 -20.39 -11.21
N GLY A 50 7.29 -20.74 -10.63
CA GLY A 50 8.21 -21.74 -11.21
C GLY A 50 7.82 -23.20 -11.00
N GLY A 51 6.72 -23.48 -10.29
CA GLY A 51 6.28 -24.83 -9.95
C GLY A 51 7.32 -25.63 -9.16
N GLU A 52 7.32 -26.95 -9.32
CA GLU A 52 8.29 -27.83 -8.63
C GLU A 52 9.72 -27.73 -9.22
N ALA A 53 9.84 -27.22 -10.45
CA ALA A 53 11.11 -27.21 -11.18
C ALA A 53 11.99 -26.00 -10.84
N LEU A 54 11.41 -24.90 -10.36
CA LEU A 54 12.14 -23.66 -10.11
C LEU A 54 11.58 -22.91 -8.89
N ASP A 55 12.43 -22.66 -7.89
CA ASP A 55 12.09 -21.85 -6.74
C ASP A 55 12.07 -20.35 -7.12
N THR A 56 10.88 -19.78 -7.30
CA THR A 56 10.67 -18.35 -7.58
C THR A 56 10.30 -17.53 -6.34
N SER A 57 10.44 -18.10 -5.15
CA SER A 57 10.13 -17.41 -3.90
C SER A 57 11.08 -16.21 -3.67
N ARG A 58 10.72 -15.28 -2.78
CA ARG A 58 11.52 -14.10 -2.42
C ARG A 58 11.76 -13.19 -3.62
N CYS A 59 10.68 -12.79 -4.27
CA CYS A 59 10.70 -11.91 -5.45
C CYS A 59 11.52 -12.53 -6.59
N PHE A 60 11.14 -13.74 -7.03
CA PHE A 60 11.76 -14.48 -8.16
C PHE A 60 13.23 -14.89 -7.97
N MET A 61 13.83 -14.63 -6.80
CA MET A 61 15.23 -14.98 -6.54
C MET A 61 15.41 -16.45 -6.18
N GLY A 62 14.41 -17.06 -5.56
CA GLY A 62 14.54 -18.35 -4.89
C GLY A 62 15.35 -18.27 -3.59
N ARG A 63 15.18 -19.26 -2.71
CA ARG A 63 15.79 -19.25 -1.36
C ARG A 63 17.30 -19.24 -1.39
N ALA A 64 17.92 -20.06 -2.24
CA ALA A 64 19.37 -20.22 -2.28
C ALA A 64 20.07 -18.93 -2.74
N ARG A 65 19.60 -18.33 -3.85
CA ARG A 65 20.17 -17.08 -4.38
C ARG A 65 19.86 -15.90 -3.46
N PHE A 66 18.66 -15.85 -2.87
CA PHE A 66 18.31 -14.82 -1.90
C PHE A 66 19.18 -14.88 -0.64
N ALA A 67 19.54 -16.09 -0.15
CA ALA A 67 20.43 -16.23 0.99
C ALA A 67 21.83 -15.64 0.73
N GLN A 68 22.38 -15.83 -0.48
CA GLN A 68 23.64 -15.22 -0.89
C GLN A 68 23.53 -13.69 -0.94
N LEU A 69 22.43 -13.18 -1.50
CA LEU A 69 22.18 -11.73 -1.54
C LEU A 69 22.01 -11.14 -0.13
N LEU A 70 21.32 -11.84 0.77
CA LEU A 70 21.14 -11.41 2.15
C LEU A 70 22.47 -11.29 2.90
N ALA A 71 23.46 -12.13 2.60
CA ALA A 71 24.79 -12.04 3.19
C ALA A 71 25.54 -10.76 2.80
N LEU A 72 25.15 -10.11 1.70
CA LEU A 72 25.70 -8.82 1.25
C LEU A 72 24.99 -7.62 1.89
N LEU A 73 23.87 -7.83 2.60
CA LEU A 73 23.10 -6.76 3.20
C LEU A 73 23.84 -6.22 4.45
N PRO A 74 24.01 -4.90 4.60
CA PRO A 74 24.62 -4.34 5.80
C PRO A 74 23.86 -4.74 7.07
N ALA A 75 24.59 -4.93 8.17
CA ALA A 75 24.01 -5.28 9.46
C ALA A 75 23.03 -4.18 9.97
N GLY A 76 22.07 -4.58 10.80
CA GLY A 76 21.09 -3.67 11.40
C GLY A 76 19.83 -3.40 10.56
N ASN A 77 19.79 -3.83 9.29
CA ASN A 77 18.58 -3.79 8.47
C ASN A 77 17.58 -4.89 8.87
N THR A 78 16.29 -4.63 8.63
CA THR A 78 15.22 -5.65 8.75
C THR A 78 14.65 -5.98 7.39
N VAL A 79 14.66 -7.27 7.06
CA VAL A 79 13.97 -7.75 5.86
C VAL A 79 12.51 -8.00 6.20
N LEU A 80 11.63 -7.34 5.45
CA LEU A 80 10.18 -7.47 5.51
C LEU A 80 9.71 -8.27 4.28
N GLY A 81 9.53 -9.57 4.43
CA GLY A 81 8.94 -10.44 3.41
C GLY A 81 7.42 -10.31 3.38
N LEU A 82 6.85 -10.04 2.21
CA LEU A 82 5.40 -10.00 1.99
C LEU A 82 5.00 -11.14 1.06
N ASP A 83 4.16 -12.05 1.55
CA ASP A 83 3.54 -13.06 0.70
C ASP A 83 2.64 -12.41 -0.37
N GLU A 84 2.32 -13.15 -1.42
CA GLU A 84 1.38 -12.69 -2.45
C GLU A 84 -0.01 -12.44 -1.86
N HIS A 85 -0.75 -11.50 -2.46
CA HIS A 85 -2.06 -11.05 -1.98
C HIS A 85 -2.08 -10.67 -0.49
N THR A 86 -0.98 -10.11 0.00
CA THR A 86 -0.78 -9.69 1.39
C THR A 86 -0.27 -8.26 1.43
N ALA A 87 -0.73 -7.49 2.41
CA ALA A 87 -0.29 -6.14 2.69
C ALA A 87 0.04 -5.98 4.18
N LEU A 88 0.94 -5.05 4.49
CA LEU A 88 1.18 -4.58 5.84
C LEU A 88 0.71 -3.13 5.94
N VAL A 89 -0.28 -2.86 6.80
CA VAL A 89 -0.65 -1.50 7.17
C VAL A 89 0.23 -1.08 8.34
N ILE A 90 0.94 0.03 8.17
CA ILE A 90 1.79 0.62 9.23
C ILE A 90 1.05 1.84 9.77
N ASP A 91 0.64 1.77 11.03
CA ASP A 91 0.11 2.89 11.78
C ASP A 91 1.22 3.48 12.64
N LEU A 92 1.78 4.60 12.18
CA LEU A 92 2.86 5.31 12.85
C LEU A 92 2.40 5.96 14.16
N ALA A 93 1.14 6.42 14.21
CA ALA A 93 0.61 7.06 15.41
C ALA A 93 0.40 6.05 16.54
N ALA A 94 -0.16 4.88 16.21
CA ALA A 94 -0.32 3.78 17.15
C ALA A 94 0.99 2.99 17.39
N GLY A 95 2.00 3.15 16.53
CA GLY A 95 3.24 2.39 16.58
C GLY A 95 3.05 0.90 16.30
N THR A 96 2.08 0.55 15.45
CA THR A 96 1.74 -0.85 15.13
C THR A 96 1.72 -1.15 13.64
N GLY A 97 2.01 -2.41 13.29
CA GLY A 97 1.83 -2.97 11.96
C GLY A 97 0.74 -4.03 11.97
N ARG A 98 -0.21 -3.97 11.03
CA ARG A 98 -1.30 -4.94 10.88
C ARG A 98 -1.23 -5.65 9.54
N VAL A 99 -1.25 -6.98 9.57
CA VAL A 99 -1.24 -7.80 8.36
C VAL A 99 -2.65 -7.88 7.77
N MET A 100 -2.76 -7.60 6.48
CA MET A 100 -3.99 -7.68 5.70
C MET A 100 -3.82 -8.60 4.49
N GLY A 101 -4.93 -9.10 3.95
CA GLY A 101 -4.92 -10.01 2.81
C GLY A 101 -5.02 -11.48 3.23
N ARG A 102 -4.41 -12.37 2.45
CA ARG A 102 -4.59 -13.83 2.59
C ARG A 102 -3.36 -14.59 3.11
N GLY A 103 -2.18 -14.01 2.97
CA GLY A 103 -0.93 -14.65 3.36
C GLY A 103 -0.40 -14.14 4.70
N ARG A 104 0.92 -14.03 4.78
CA ARG A 104 1.66 -13.61 5.96
C ARG A 104 2.74 -12.58 5.64
N VAL A 105 3.19 -11.93 6.69
CA VAL A 105 4.39 -11.11 6.74
C VAL A 105 5.49 -11.89 7.45
N VAL A 106 6.71 -11.85 6.92
CA VAL A 106 7.90 -12.45 7.54
C VAL A 106 8.91 -11.37 7.85
N LEU A 107 9.39 -11.32 9.10
CA LEU A 107 10.44 -10.42 9.55
C LEU A 107 11.74 -11.19 9.73
N LEU A 108 12.82 -10.74 9.11
CA LEU A 108 14.18 -11.23 9.38
C LEU A 108 15.04 -10.07 9.88
N ARG A 109 15.62 -10.23 11.08
CA ARG A 109 16.54 -9.26 11.69
C ARG A 109 17.64 -10.01 12.42
N GLY A 110 18.88 -9.90 11.92
CA GLY A 110 19.98 -10.74 12.40
C GLY A 110 19.63 -12.22 12.24
N THR A 111 19.69 -12.99 13.32
CA THR A 111 19.30 -14.41 13.36
C THR A 111 17.82 -14.63 13.67
N THR A 112 17.09 -13.59 14.04
CA THR A 112 15.69 -13.69 14.45
C THR A 112 14.77 -13.71 13.24
N ARG A 113 13.86 -14.68 13.22
CA ARG A 113 12.75 -14.78 12.27
C ARG A 113 11.43 -14.78 13.00
N GLN A 114 10.51 -13.91 12.58
CA GLN A 114 9.14 -13.87 13.08
C GLN A 114 8.17 -13.84 11.90
N GLU A 115 6.97 -14.39 12.11
CA GLU A 115 5.93 -14.46 11.08
C GLU A 115 4.60 -14.03 11.66
N PHE A 116 3.81 -13.31 10.86
CA PHE A 116 2.52 -12.79 11.24
C PHE A 116 1.51 -13.09 10.12
N ALA A 117 0.48 -13.86 10.44
CA ALA A 117 -0.61 -14.17 9.53
C ALA A 117 -1.60 -13.00 9.38
N ALA A 118 -2.43 -13.05 8.34
CA ALA A 118 -3.53 -12.11 8.12
C ALA A 118 -4.36 -11.87 9.39
N GLY A 119 -4.66 -10.59 9.66
CA GLY A 119 -5.40 -10.14 10.83
C GLY A 119 -4.54 -9.88 12.06
N GLN A 120 -3.32 -10.43 12.15
CA GLN A 120 -2.43 -10.19 13.27
C GLN A 120 -1.84 -8.78 13.25
N THR A 121 -1.61 -8.25 14.44
CA THR A 121 -0.99 -6.94 14.67
C THR A 121 0.26 -7.12 15.52
N PHE A 122 1.30 -6.33 15.28
CA PHE A 122 2.56 -6.36 16.02
C PHE A 122 3.13 -4.95 16.21
N PRO A 123 3.96 -4.71 17.24
CA PRO A 123 4.56 -3.40 17.46
C PRO A 123 5.66 -3.13 16.43
N LEU A 124 5.74 -1.88 15.94
CA LEU A 124 6.77 -1.47 14.97
C LEU A 124 8.19 -1.55 15.53
N THR A 125 8.36 -1.70 16.85
CA THR A 125 9.66 -1.93 17.49
C THR A 125 10.32 -3.25 17.06
N LEU A 126 9.56 -4.19 16.49
CA LEU A 126 10.13 -5.40 15.86
C LEU A 126 10.83 -5.11 14.52
N LEU A 127 10.46 -3.99 13.88
CA LEU A 127 11.02 -3.55 12.60
C LEU A 127 12.24 -2.65 12.74
N GLY A 128 12.49 -2.10 13.93
CA GLY A 128 13.48 -1.05 14.19
C GLY A 128 13.32 -0.41 15.56
N PRO A 129 14.28 0.40 16.00
CA PRO A 129 14.09 1.31 17.13
C PRO A 129 13.08 2.41 16.76
N PHE A 130 11.82 2.01 16.56
CA PHE A 130 10.75 2.89 16.10
C PHE A 130 10.61 4.09 17.02
N ALA A 131 10.63 5.28 16.42
CA ALA A 131 10.31 6.53 17.08
C ALA A 131 9.64 7.48 16.09
N LEU A 132 8.67 8.25 16.57
CA LEU A 132 8.19 9.40 15.80
C LEU A 132 9.29 10.47 15.77
N PRO A 133 9.58 11.07 14.61
CA PRO A 133 10.55 12.15 14.54
C PRO A 133 10.06 13.32 15.41
N PRO A 134 10.94 13.93 16.23
CA PRO A 134 10.56 15.03 17.11
C PRO A 134 10.18 16.29 16.32
N ASP A 135 10.72 16.45 15.11
CA ASP A 135 10.37 17.50 14.16
C ASP A 135 9.83 16.86 12.86
N PRO A 136 8.53 16.94 12.59
CA PRO A 136 7.92 16.46 11.34
C PRO A 136 8.46 17.13 10.08
N ALA A 137 9.01 18.34 10.19
CA ALA A 137 9.64 19.06 9.08
C ALA A 137 11.14 18.74 8.95
N GLY A 138 11.71 17.95 9.87
CA GLY A 138 13.12 17.64 9.91
C GLY A 138 13.59 16.99 8.61
N GLY A 139 14.51 17.65 7.90
CA GLY A 139 15.06 17.17 6.63
C GLY A 139 14.20 17.47 5.39
N ILE A 140 13.05 18.14 5.54
CA ILE A 140 12.22 18.60 4.42
C ILE A 140 12.52 20.08 4.16
N PRO A 141 12.79 20.49 2.90
CA PRO A 141 12.96 21.91 2.57
C PRO A 141 11.71 22.72 2.96
N ALA A 142 11.92 23.87 3.63
CA ALA A 142 10.82 24.66 4.18
C ALA A 142 9.72 25.03 3.17
N GLY A 143 10.08 25.29 1.90
CA GLY A 143 9.10 25.58 0.85
C GLY A 143 8.22 24.39 0.45
N VAL A 144 8.75 23.16 0.53
CA VAL A 144 7.97 21.93 0.30
C VAL A 144 7.04 21.70 1.48
N TRP A 145 7.54 21.85 2.71
CA TRP A 145 6.74 21.72 3.92
C TRP A 145 5.57 22.72 3.95
N GLN A 146 5.82 23.98 3.61
CA GLN A 146 4.79 25.00 3.53
C GLN A 146 3.75 24.67 2.43
N SER A 147 4.19 24.17 1.28
CA SER A 147 3.27 23.74 0.21
C SER A 147 2.35 22.61 0.67
N MET A 148 2.88 21.63 1.42
CA MET A 148 2.07 20.54 1.99
C MET A 148 1.04 21.05 2.99
N ILE A 149 1.44 21.94 3.91
CA ILE A 149 0.53 22.58 4.87
C ILE A 149 -0.58 23.32 4.13
N ASN A 150 -0.22 24.14 3.14
CA ASN A 150 -1.19 24.92 2.37
C ASN A 150 -2.17 24.01 1.63
N ALA A 151 -1.69 22.93 1.00
CA ALA A 151 -2.53 21.96 0.30
C ALA A 151 -3.49 21.24 1.27
N GLN A 152 -3.02 20.82 2.44
CA GLN A 152 -3.86 20.19 3.46
C GLN A 152 -4.92 21.15 4.00
N GLN A 153 -4.57 22.40 4.27
CA GLN A 153 -5.51 23.44 4.70
C GLN A 153 -6.55 23.73 3.63
N ALA A 154 -6.14 23.83 2.36
CA ALA A 154 -7.06 24.01 1.24
C ALA A 154 -8.02 22.81 1.10
N ALA A 155 -7.53 21.58 1.23
CA ALA A 155 -8.36 20.38 1.19
C ALA A 155 -9.34 20.29 2.38
N GLN A 156 -8.93 20.70 3.58
CA GLN A 156 -9.82 20.74 4.75
C GLN A 156 -10.84 21.89 4.69
N ALA A 157 -10.49 23.01 4.05
CA ALA A 157 -11.40 24.13 3.83
C ALA A 157 -12.34 23.92 2.63
N ALA A 158 -12.01 23.00 1.72
CA ALA A 158 -12.87 22.62 0.61
C ALA A 158 -14.05 21.80 1.12
N THR A 159 -15.23 22.39 1.14
CA THR A 159 -16.47 21.63 1.30
C THR A 159 -16.67 20.78 0.03
N PRO A 160 -16.79 19.44 0.14
CA PRO A 160 -17.09 18.63 -1.03
C PRO A 160 -18.40 19.13 -1.65
N PRO A 161 -18.49 19.23 -2.99
CA PRO A 161 -19.71 19.65 -3.65
C PRO A 161 -20.86 18.77 -3.12
N GLN A 162 -22.00 19.39 -2.85
CA GLN A 162 -23.19 18.65 -2.47
C GLN A 162 -23.95 18.26 -3.74
N PRO A 163 -24.49 17.03 -3.82
CA PRO A 163 -25.34 16.66 -4.95
C PRO A 163 -26.55 17.60 -5.03
N PRO A 164 -26.84 18.17 -6.20
CA PRO A 164 -28.07 18.93 -6.41
C PRO A 164 -29.30 18.06 -6.12
N ASP A 165 -30.42 18.68 -5.75
CA ASP A 165 -31.69 17.99 -5.47
C ASP A 165 -32.13 17.06 -6.62
N SER A 166 -31.83 17.44 -7.87
CA SER A 166 -32.11 16.62 -9.05
C SER A 166 -31.34 15.29 -9.05
N VAL A 167 -30.08 15.29 -8.59
CA VAL A 167 -29.25 14.09 -8.48
C VAL A 167 -29.72 13.23 -7.32
N LEU A 168 -30.09 13.84 -6.19
CA LEU A 168 -30.66 13.13 -5.04
C LEU A 168 -31.99 12.44 -5.41
N ALA A 169 -32.84 13.11 -6.18
CA ALA A 169 -34.09 12.53 -6.68
C ALA A 169 -33.82 11.30 -7.58
N LEU A 170 -32.90 11.42 -8.56
CA LEU A 170 -32.53 10.30 -9.44
C LEU A 170 -31.94 9.12 -8.64
N MET A 171 -31.19 9.39 -7.57
CA MET A 171 -30.65 8.36 -6.69
C MET A 171 -31.75 7.64 -5.88
N ALA A 172 -32.75 8.37 -5.39
CA ALA A 172 -33.91 7.80 -4.71
C ALA A 172 -34.76 6.94 -5.65
N ASP A 173 -35.02 7.43 -6.87
CA ASP A 173 -35.73 6.68 -7.91
C ASP A 173 -34.98 5.40 -8.30
N ARG A 174 -33.65 5.50 -8.44
CA ARG A 174 -32.79 4.34 -8.73
C ARG A 174 -32.86 3.31 -7.62
N SER A 175 -32.81 3.76 -6.36
CA SER A 175 -32.90 2.88 -5.19
C SER A 175 -34.24 2.15 -5.16
N THR A 176 -35.33 2.83 -5.52
CA THR A 176 -36.67 2.24 -5.66
C THR A 176 -36.70 1.21 -6.79
N ALA A 177 -36.16 1.53 -7.97
CA ALA A 177 -36.06 0.61 -9.10
C ALA A 177 -35.29 -0.67 -8.75
N ARG A 178 -34.20 -0.55 -7.97
CA ARG A 178 -33.46 -1.73 -7.48
C ARG A 178 -34.26 -2.59 -6.50
N GLN A 179 -35.01 -1.99 -5.59
CA GLN A 179 -35.88 -2.73 -4.67
C GLN A 179 -36.97 -3.50 -5.44
N GLN A 180 -37.47 -2.91 -6.52
CA GLN A 180 -38.44 -3.52 -7.44
C GLN A 180 -37.80 -4.50 -8.44
N LYS A 181 -36.46 -4.67 -8.41
CA LYS A 181 -35.68 -5.51 -9.34
C LYS A 181 -35.76 -5.06 -10.80
N GLU A 182 -36.05 -3.79 -11.04
CA GLU A 182 -36.05 -3.15 -12.36
C GLU A 182 -34.63 -2.71 -12.75
N TRP A 183 -33.79 -3.68 -13.08
CA TRP A 183 -32.36 -3.45 -13.32
C TRP A 183 -32.09 -2.45 -14.47
N ALA A 184 -32.83 -2.57 -15.57
CA ALA A 184 -32.68 -1.68 -16.72
C ALA A 184 -33.02 -0.21 -16.37
N THR A 185 -34.05 0.00 -15.55
CA THR A 185 -34.42 1.33 -15.05
C THR A 185 -33.32 1.89 -14.13
N ALA A 186 -32.81 1.07 -13.22
CA ALA A 186 -31.73 1.47 -12.30
C ALA A 186 -30.44 1.84 -13.03
N ASP A 187 -30.07 1.09 -14.07
CA ASP A 187 -28.88 1.37 -14.88
C ASP A 187 -29.03 2.67 -15.68
N ARG A 188 -30.18 2.90 -16.31
CA ARG A 188 -30.48 4.17 -17.00
C ARG A 188 -30.39 5.37 -16.06
N LEU A 189 -30.93 5.25 -14.84
CA LEU A 189 -30.87 6.32 -13.84
C LEU A 189 -29.43 6.57 -13.34
N ARG A 190 -28.64 5.51 -13.18
CA ARG A 190 -27.21 5.63 -12.86
C ARG A 190 -26.45 6.39 -13.96
N ASP A 191 -26.74 6.09 -15.22
CA ASP A 191 -26.07 6.76 -16.34
C ASP A 191 -26.51 8.24 -16.43
N GLN A 192 -27.77 8.56 -16.12
CA GLN A 192 -28.22 9.95 -15.98
C GLN A 192 -27.49 10.70 -14.85
N ILE A 193 -27.30 10.06 -13.69
CA ILE A 193 -26.51 10.61 -12.59
C ILE A 193 -25.07 10.89 -13.04
N ALA A 194 -24.47 9.98 -13.82
CA ALA A 194 -23.14 10.18 -14.41
C ALA A 194 -23.08 11.37 -15.37
N THR A 195 -24.10 11.57 -16.22
CA THR A 195 -24.14 12.75 -17.11
C THR A 195 -24.24 14.08 -16.36
N LEU A 196 -24.71 14.07 -15.10
CA LEU A 196 -24.75 15.24 -14.23
C LEU A 196 -23.45 15.45 -13.45
N GLY A 197 -22.40 14.67 -13.73
CA GLY A 197 -21.10 14.77 -13.07
C GLY A 197 -21.03 14.02 -11.75
N TRP A 198 -21.85 12.99 -11.54
CA TRP A 198 -21.89 12.21 -10.31
C TRP A 198 -21.74 10.72 -10.57
N GLN A 199 -20.90 10.04 -9.80
CA GLN A 199 -20.78 8.60 -9.80
C GLN A 199 -21.59 7.99 -8.65
N VAL A 200 -22.30 6.91 -8.95
CA VAL A 200 -22.97 6.10 -7.93
C VAL A 200 -22.05 4.96 -7.50
N LEU A 201 -21.72 4.90 -6.21
CA LEU A 201 -20.98 3.80 -5.58
C LEU A 201 -21.93 3.02 -4.67
N ASP A 202 -22.19 1.74 -4.98
CA ASP A 202 -22.97 0.89 -4.08
C ASP A 202 -22.07 0.32 -2.98
N THR A 203 -22.40 0.58 -1.71
CA THR A 203 -21.69 0.05 -0.55
C THR A 203 -22.61 -0.80 0.32
N PRO A 204 -22.09 -1.63 1.24
CA PRO A 204 -22.91 -2.36 2.21
C PRO A 204 -23.80 -1.45 3.07
N ASP A 205 -23.35 -0.21 3.33
CA ASP A 205 -24.07 0.77 4.14
C ASP A 205 -25.09 1.59 3.33
N GLY A 206 -25.20 1.32 2.02
CA GLY A 206 -26.09 2.01 1.10
C GLY A 206 -25.34 2.66 -0.08
N PRO A 207 -26.09 3.18 -1.07
CA PRO A 207 -25.49 3.78 -2.25
C PRO A 207 -25.02 5.22 -1.93
N GLN A 208 -23.82 5.57 -2.37
CA GLN A 208 -23.17 6.87 -2.18
C GLN A 208 -22.99 7.61 -3.51
N LEU A 209 -23.00 8.94 -3.48
CA LEU A 209 -22.72 9.82 -4.62
C LEU A 209 -21.34 10.44 -4.47
N LEU A 210 -20.52 10.30 -5.49
CA LEU A 210 -19.19 10.91 -5.58
C LEU A 210 -19.15 11.87 -6.78
N PRO A 211 -18.57 13.07 -6.66
CA PRO A 211 -18.38 13.92 -7.82
C PRO A 211 -17.43 13.23 -8.81
N LEU A 212 -17.77 13.26 -10.10
CA LEU A 212 -16.87 12.89 -11.18
C LEU A 212 -15.97 14.10 -11.45
N GLU A 213 -14.66 13.96 -11.20
CA GLU A 213 -13.70 14.98 -11.61
C GLU A 213 -13.64 15.00 -13.15
N GLU A 214 -13.89 16.16 -13.76
CA GLU A 214 -13.66 16.36 -15.19
C GLU A 214 -12.14 16.30 -15.44
N SER A 215 -11.71 15.30 -16.21
CA SER A 215 -10.33 15.10 -16.68
C SER A 215 -9.89 16.15 -17.69
#